data_AF-A0A0G0BFY5-F1
#
_entry.id   AF-A0A0G0BFY5-F1
#
_cell.length_a   1.000
_cell.length_b   1.000
_cell.length_c   1.000
_cell.angle_alpha   90.00
_cell.angle_beta   90.00
_cell.angle_gamma   90.00
#
_symmetry.space_group_name_H-M   'P 1'
#
loop_
_entity.id
_entity.type
_entity.pdbx_description
1 polymer ?
#
loop_
_entity_poly.entity_id
_entity_poly.type
_entity_poly.pdbx_seq_one_letter_code
_entity_poly.pdbx_strand_id
1 'polypeptide(L)'
;MSGVPKRQNKILRLFVSFGILFSINIYIPVINAQTNSIQVDLGVSGCNNNGICESDESLLSCPSDCTPPPPPPNDGVPGIIYPDISIIDLKIEPDFTKATISWKSSIGTRSTIKWGETAELKEGTLSSIVFDINHKAELINLKSGTLYYFSIESQSANGKINIYPTNYFFTKFLKDTSLPLSPRNVKTSADISGINITWENPPDENFLYVRIMRHEDRLRGDPTLGKLIYEGTKEKFLDKNVIAGKKYYYVLFARDNQKRFSGGVGVSQIAYSDKEIDEETKKEELEETTTETLETEIKTTENFFVHQYNQIVELLTDIKSITIDKNKNTVIDTNVKTFSDDLIIVTNEKGEVIGQYLFSFNSDSGRYEGVIPPLEKSETYTIKIYRYKENILTKINEGSLFVEEKTTQENQNPPQKITGILYKNYIYILILLLTLLLLLVYLKKKHKNQ
;
A
#
# COMPACT_ATOMS: atom_id res chain seq x y z
N MET A 1 74.85 -42.64 -17.03
CA MET A 1 74.96 -42.34 -18.47
C MET A 1 73.76 -41.48 -18.88
N SER A 2 74.05 -40.29 -19.42
CA SER A 2 73.21 -39.37 -20.24
C SER A 2 71.68 -39.57 -20.29
N GLY A 3 70.81 -38.57 -20.15
CA GLY A 3 70.99 -37.12 -20.17
C GLY A 3 69.66 -36.39 -19.94
N VAL A 4 69.79 -35.12 -19.55
CA VAL A 4 68.78 -34.10 -19.18
C VAL A 4 68.49 -33.24 -20.44
N PRO A 5 67.60 -32.21 -20.46
CA PRO A 5 66.13 -32.10 -20.32
C PRO A 5 65.48 -31.36 -21.53
N LYS A 6 64.18 -31.01 -21.49
CA LYS A 6 63.73 -29.63 -21.80
C LYS A 6 62.33 -29.26 -21.33
N ARG A 7 62.27 -28.02 -20.85
CA ARG A 7 61.20 -27.24 -20.23
C ARG A 7 60.21 -26.64 -21.25
N GLN A 8 58.99 -26.40 -20.75
CA GLN A 8 58.14 -25.21 -20.92
C GLN A 8 57.23 -25.00 -22.15
N ASN A 9 55.97 -24.71 -21.77
CA ASN A 9 55.02 -23.74 -22.33
C ASN A 9 54.38 -24.00 -23.69
N LYS A 10 53.05 -24.21 -23.67
CA LYS A 10 52.11 -23.39 -24.46
C LYS A 10 50.66 -23.60 -24.00
N ILE A 11 50.22 -22.67 -23.15
CA ILE A 11 48.86 -22.11 -23.20
C ILE A 11 48.64 -21.61 -24.64
N LEU A 12 47.40 -21.69 -25.13
CA LEU A 12 46.88 -21.03 -26.34
C LEU A 12 46.89 -21.85 -27.66
N ARG A 13 45.99 -22.83 -27.76
CA ARG A 13 45.25 -23.25 -28.97
C ARG A 13 44.00 -23.98 -28.47
N LEU A 14 42.78 -23.82 -28.95
CA LEU A 14 42.21 -22.99 -30.00
C LEU A 14 40.68 -23.05 -29.78
N PHE A 15 40.00 -21.95 -30.08
CA PHE A 15 38.55 -21.83 -30.20
C PHE A 15 37.94 -22.84 -31.21
N VAL A 16 36.61 -22.99 -31.12
CA VAL A 16 35.65 -23.49 -32.12
C VAL A 16 35.31 -24.99 -32.08
N SER A 17 34.21 -25.31 -31.37
CA SER A 17 33.13 -26.12 -31.94
C SER A 17 31.82 -25.81 -31.21
N PHE A 18 31.15 -24.76 -31.67
CA PHE A 18 29.76 -24.43 -31.39
C PHE A 18 28.88 -25.33 -32.28
N GLY A 19 27.80 -25.92 -31.74
CA GLY A 19 26.96 -26.82 -32.53
C GLY A 19 25.75 -27.37 -31.76
N ILE A 20 24.81 -26.48 -31.45
CA ILE A 20 23.35 -26.65 -31.60
C ILE A 20 22.76 -28.00 -31.16
N LEU A 21 22.03 -28.02 -30.05
CA LEU A 21 20.75 -28.71 -29.94
C LEU A 21 19.87 -27.99 -28.92
N PHE A 22 19.16 -27.01 -29.46
CA PHE A 22 18.03 -26.31 -28.85
C PHE A 22 16.83 -27.27 -28.97
N SER A 23 16.49 -28.00 -27.91
CA SER A 23 15.20 -28.68 -27.81
C SER A 23 14.41 -28.05 -26.66
N ILE A 24 13.59 -27.10 -27.10
CA ILE A 24 12.54 -26.41 -26.38
C ILE A 24 11.58 -27.46 -25.79
N ASN A 25 11.59 -27.63 -24.46
CA ASN A 25 10.45 -28.18 -23.74
C ASN A 25 9.64 -26.99 -23.22
N ILE A 26 8.77 -26.47 -24.08
CA ILE A 26 7.63 -25.65 -23.67
C ILE A 26 6.64 -26.62 -23.04
N TYR A 27 6.64 -26.69 -21.71
CA TYR A 27 5.50 -27.20 -20.97
C TYR A 27 4.52 -26.02 -20.86
N ILE A 28 3.46 -26.04 -21.67
CA ILE A 28 2.27 -25.21 -21.43
C ILE A 28 1.43 -26.00 -20.42
N PRO A 29 1.34 -25.60 -19.14
CA PRO A 29 0.17 -25.98 -18.37
C PRO A 29 -0.99 -25.16 -18.93
N VAL A 30 -1.87 -25.83 -19.67
CA VAL A 30 -3.25 -25.38 -19.84
C VAL A 30 -3.84 -25.36 -18.43
N ILE A 31 -3.93 -24.18 -17.82
CA ILE A 31 -4.75 -24.01 -16.62
C ILE A 31 -6.19 -23.99 -17.12
N ASN A 32 -6.80 -25.18 -17.16
CA ASN A 32 -8.24 -25.26 -17.04
C ASN A 32 -8.59 -24.64 -15.69
N ALA A 33 -9.43 -23.60 -15.70
CA ALA A 33 -10.16 -23.18 -14.52
C ALA A 33 -11.08 -24.35 -14.11
N GLN A 34 -10.58 -25.22 -13.24
CA GLN A 34 -11.43 -26.09 -12.45
C GLN A 34 -11.73 -25.36 -11.15
N THR A 35 -13.00 -25.06 -10.95
CA THR A 35 -13.58 -24.74 -9.65
C THR A 35 -13.51 -25.98 -8.77
N ASN A 36 -12.32 -26.30 -8.28
CA ASN A 36 -12.14 -27.30 -7.23
C ASN A 36 -11.92 -26.54 -5.94
N SER A 37 -12.95 -26.54 -5.10
CA SER A 37 -12.85 -26.20 -3.69
C SER A 37 -11.70 -27.00 -3.07
N ILE A 38 -10.58 -26.35 -2.78
CA ILE A 38 -9.51 -26.97 -2.02
C ILE A 38 -9.96 -26.96 -0.56
N GLN A 39 -10.34 -28.13 -0.05
CA GLN A 39 -10.43 -28.38 1.39
C GLN A 39 -8.98 -28.41 1.91
N VAL A 40 -8.45 -27.27 2.31
CA VAL A 40 -7.19 -27.21 3.06
C VAL A 40 -7.52 -27.46 4.52
N ASP A 41 -7.11 -28.64 5.00
CA ASP A 41 -7.04 -28.93 6.43
C ASP A 41 -5.88 -28.10 7.02
N LEU A 42 -6.23 -26.99 7.66
CA LEU A 42 -5.29 -26.17 8.42
C LEU A 42 -5.14 -26.82 9.79
N GLY A 43 -4.29 -27.84 9.84
CA GLY A 43 -4.17 -28.71 10.99
C GLY A 43 -3.89 -27.96 12.29
N VAL A 44 -4.45 -28.49 13.38
CA VAL A 44 -3.66 -28.74 14.58
C VAL A 44 -4.13 -30.06 15.18
N SER A 45 -3.13 -30.91 15.47
CA SER A 45 -3.22 -32.04 16.38
C SER A 45 -4.02 -31.67 17.63
N GLY A 46 -5.04 -32.45 17.92
CA GLY A 46 -5.73 -32.31 19.19
C GLY A 46 -7.18 -32.55 18.99
N CYS A 47 -7.58 -33.80 19.08
CA CYS A 47 -8.94 -34.01 19.49
C CYS A 47 -9.01 -35.35 20.20
N ASN A 48 -9.41 -35.26 21.48
CA ASN A 48 -9.50 -36.40 22.35
C ASN A 48 -10.67 -36.52 23.32
N ASN A 49 -11.89 -36.42 22.77
CA ASN A 49 -13.13 -36.69 23.52
C ASN A 49 -13.37 -38.16 23.95
N ASN A 50 -12.33 -38.89 24.27
CA ASN A 50 -12.27 -40.22 24.85
C ASN A 50 -11.86 -40.11 26.31
N GLY A 51 -11.49 -38.93 26.74
CA GLY A 51 -10.78 -38.87 27.98
C GLY A 51 -9.53 -39.76 27.97
N ILE A 52 -8.85 -39.97 26.82
CA ILE A 52 -7.56 -39.39 26.34
C ILE A 52 -7.01 -40.17 25.09
N CYS A 53 -6.89 -39.57 23.89
CA CYS A 53 -6.23 -40.13 22.68
C CYS A 53 -4.86 -39.40 22.55
N GLU A 54 -3.89 -39.99 21.85
CA GLU A 54 -2.51 -39.51 21.83
C GLU A 54 -1.78 -39.61 20.47
N SER A 55 -0.95 -38.59 20.20
CA SER A 55 -0.14 -38.28 19.01
C SER A 55 -0.84 -38.33 17.63
N ASP A 56 -1.03 -37.15 17.05
CA ASP A 56 -1.64 -36.84 15.74
C ASP A 56 -3.13 -37.18 15.61
N GLU A 57 -3.90 -36.57 16.49
CA GLU A 57 -5.31 -36.82 16.74
C GLU A 57 -6.22 -35.90 15.92
N SER A 58 -7.23 -36.47 15.28
CA SER A 58 -8.19 -35.74 14.46
C SER A 58 -9.48 -36.55 14.32
N LEU A 59 -10.54 -35.92 13.80
CA LEU A 59 -11.76 -36.61 13.36
C LEU A 59 -11.49 -37.75 12.36
N LEU A 60 -10.32 -37.75 11.70
CA LEU A 60 -9.89 -38.77 10.75
C LEU A 60 -9.06 -39.88 11.40
N SER A 61 -8.23 -39.56 12.40
CA SER A 61 -7.30 -40.50 13.06
C SER A 61 -7.82 -41.08 14.39
N CYS A 62 -8.66 -40.36 15.14
CA CYS A 62 -9.36 -40.82 16.35
C CYS A 62 -10.88 -40.48 16.29
N PRO A 63 -11.70 -41.10 15.41
CA PRO A 63 -13.11 -40.71 15.24
C PRO A 63 -14.02 -41.07 16.41
N SER A 64 -13.69 -42.15 17.14
CA SER A 64 -14.43 -42.65 18.32
C SER A 64 -14.36 -41.73 19.52
N ASP A 65 -13.35 -40.89 19.46
CA ASP A 65 -12.86 -40.02 20.48
C ASP A 65 -13.18 -38.58 20.07
N CYS A 66 -13.07 -38.26 18.80
CA CYS A 66 -13.45 -36.98 18.23
C CYS A 66 -14.93 -36.78 17.91
N THR A 67 -15.84 -37.41 18.65
CA THR A 67 -17.28 -37.23 18.42
C THR A 67 -17.82 -35.98 19.12
N PRO A 68 -18.53 -35.08 18.42
CA PRO A 68 -19.26 -33.99 19.09
C PRO A 68 -20.32 -34.56 20.05
N PRO A 69 -20.54 -33.97 21.23
CA PRO A 69 -21.46 -34.51 22.22
C PRO A 69 -22.89 -34.64 21.64
N PRO A 70 -23.61 -35.73 21.95
CA PRO A 70 -24.99 -35.88 21.51
C PRO A 70 -25.86 -34.78 22.12
N PRO A 71 -26.85 -34.26 21.38
CA PRO A 71 -27.79 -33.29 21.94
C PRO A 71 -28.47 -33.90 23.17
N PRO A 72 -28.63 -33.15 24.28
CA PRO A 72 -29.25 -33.67 25.49
C PRO A 72 -30.68 -34.16 25.19
N PRO A 73 -31.15 -35.23 25.87
CA PRO A 73 -32.52 -35.71 25.73
C PRO A 73 -33.50 -34.58 25.98
N ASN A 74 -34.51 -34.50 25.11
CA ASN A 74 -35.50 -33.44 25.05
C ASN A 74 -36.50 -33.58 26.21
N ASP A 75 -36.05 -33.37 27.45
CA ASP A 75 -36.89 -33.26 28.62
C ASP A 75 -37.35 -31.81 28.72
N GLY A 76 -38.67 -31.60 28.68
CA GLY A 76 -39.32 -30.30 28.56
C GLY A 76 -38.99 -29.32 29.70
N VAL A 77 -37.90 -28.57 29.55
CA VAL A 77 -37.54 -27.40 30.36
C VAL A 77 -37.92 -26.12 29.59
N PRO A 78 -38.49 -25.09 30.23
CA PRO A 78 -38.83 -23.85 29.56
C PRO A 78 -37.59 -23.13 29.00
N GLY A 79 -37.59 -22.93 27.68
CA GLY A 79 -36.82 -21.93 26.94
C GLY A 79 -35.33 -21.80 27.24
N ILE A 80 -34.51 -22.72 26.73
CA ILE A 80 -33.05 -22.50 26.66
C ILE A 80 -32.80 -21.32 25.72
N ILE A 81 -32.41 -20.16 26.25
CA ILE A 81 -31.92 -19.05 25.45
C ILE A 81 -30.50 -19.40 25.01
N TYR A 82 -30.34 -19.75 23.73
CA TYR A 82 -29.02 -19.95 23.14
C TYR A 82 -28.35 -18.60 22.86
N PRO A 83 -27.08 -18.40 23.25
CA PRO A 83 -26.36 -17.16 22.98
C PRO A 83 -26.32 -16.86 21.47
N ASP A 84 -26.30 -15.56 21.14
CA ASP A 84 -26.05 -15.11 19.77
C ASP A 84 -24.60 -15.35 19.36
N ILE A 85 -24.39 -15.66 18.08
CA ILE A 85 -23.07 -15.75 17.48
C ILE A 85 -22.60 -14.32 17.21
N SER A 86 -21.45 -13.95 17.77
CA SER A 86 -20.74 -12.71 17.44
C SER A 86 -19.29 -13.00 17.09
N ILE A 87 -18.75 -12.26 16.12
CA ILE A 87 -17.33 -12.29 15.77
C ILE A 87 -16.61 -11.21 16.57
N ILE A 88 -15.51 -11.61 17.19
CA ILE A 88 -14.62 -10.77 18.00
C ILE A 88 -13.18 -10.95 17.53
N ASP A 89 -12.33 -9.93 17.75
CA ASP A 89 -10.88 -10.00 17.48
C ASP A 89 -10.54 -10.36 16.02
N LEU A 90 -11.30 -9.80 15.05
CA LEU A 90 -11.05 -10.01 13.63
C LEU A 90 -9.73 -9.32 13.22
N LYS A 91 -8.80 -10.12 12.69
CA LYS A 91 -7.49 -9.67 12.22
C LYS A 91 -7.26 -10.17 10.79
N ILE A 92 -6.70 -9.29 9.95
CA ILE A 92 -6.37 -9.57 8.56
C ILE A 92 -4.88 -9.31 8.36
N GLU A 93 -4.16 -10.30 7.85
CA GLU A 93 -2.73 -10.24 7.55
C GLU A 93 -2.51 -10.50 6.04
N PRO A 94 -2.56 -9.44 5.21
CA PRO A 94 -2.38 -9.59 3.78
C PRO A 94 -0.90 -9.80 3.40
N ASP A 95 -0.72 -10.55 2.31
CA ASP A 95 0.55 -10.80 1.64
C ASP A 95 0.41 -10.50 0.13
N PHE A 96 1.43 -10.78 -0.67
CA PHE A 96 1.42 -10.48 -2.11
C PHE A 96 0.39 -11.29 -2.90
N THR A 97 0.24 -12.58 -2.60
CA THR A 97 -0.67 -13.49 -3.34
C THR A 97 -1.57 -14.30 -2.41
N LYS A 98 -1.61 -13.92 -1.13
CA LYS A 98 -2.40 -14.58 -0.10
C LYS A 98 -2.80 -13.61 0.99
N ALA A 99 -3.75 -14.01 1.83
CA ALA A 99 -4.11 -13.29 3.04
C ALA A 99 -4.53 -14.27 4.14
N THR A 100 -4.12 -14.01 5.37
CA THR A 100 -4.59 -14.76 6.53
C THR A 100 -5.64 -13.95 7.26
N ILE A 101 -6.81 -14.54 7.47
CA ILE A 101 -7.91 -13.93 8.23
C ILE A 101 -8.13 -14.78 9.48
N SER A 102 -8.05 -14.18 10.66
CA SER A 102 -8.25 -14.85 11.94
C SER A 102 -9.27 -14.12 12.79
N TRP A 103 -10.10 -14.86 13.51
CA TRP A 103 -11.12 -14.28 14.39
C TRP A 103 -11.51 -15.26 15.49
N LYS A 104 -12.26 -14.76 16.47
CA LYS A 104 -12.91 -15.56 17.51
C LYS A 104 -14.43 -15.46 17.40
N SER A 105 -15.14 -16.51 17.75
CA SER A 105 -16.61 -16.51 17.86
C SER A 105 -17.05 -16.58 19.33
N SER A 106 -18.20 -16.02 19.67
CA SER A 106 -18.76 -16.09 21.03
C SER A 106 -19.06 -17.51 21.52
N ILE A 107 -19.25 -18.45 20.59
CA ILE A 107 -19.49 -19.88 20.83
C ILE A 107 -18.78 -20.73 19.77
N GLY A 108 -18.72 -22.05 19.98
CA GLY A 108 -18.21 -23.00 18.99
C GLY A 108 -19.04 -22.96 17.71
N THR A 109 -18.40 -22.57 16.60
CA THR A 109 -19.04 -22.46 15.28
C THR A 109 -18.21 -23.16 14.22
N ARG A 110 -18.88 -23.59 13.16
CA ARG A 110 -18.27 -23.91 11.89
C ARG A 110 -18.44 -22.68 10.99
N SER A 111 -17.38 -22.24 10.34
CA SER A 111 -17.41 -21.01 9.57
C SER A 111 -17.09 -21.25 8.10
N THR A 112 -17.80 -20.53 7.24
CA THR A 112 -17.56 -20.46 5.81
C THR A 112 -17.16 -19.04 5.46
N ILE A 113 -15.96 -18.88 4.89
CA ILE A 113 -15.51 -17.64 4.30
C ILE A 113 -15.71 -17.68 2.79
N LYS A 114 -16.21 -16.60 2.21
CA LYS A 114 -16.32 -16.38 0.77
C LYS A 114 -15.60 -15.08 0.42
N TRP A 115 -14.93 -15.01 -0.74
CA TRP A 115 -14.20 -13.83 -1.16
C TRP A 115 -14.23 -13.59 -2.67
N GLY A 116 -13.91 -12.36 -3.08
CA GLY A 116 -13.66 -11.99 -4.48
C GLY A 116 -13.32 -10.51 -4.66
N GLU A 117 -12.90 -10.13 -5.86
CA GLU A 117 -12.58 -8.74 -6.26
C GLU A 117 -13.81 -7.83 -6.28
N THR A 118 -15.01 -8.41 -6.21
CA THR A 118 -16.28 -7.70 -6.13
C THR A 118 -17.09 -8.15 -4.91
N ALA A 119 -18.04 -7.33 -4.49
CA ALA A 119 -18.97 -7.63 -3.40
C ALA A 119 -19.86 -8.87 -3.65
N GLU A 120 -19.80 -9.47 -4.84
CA GLU A 120 -20.51 -10.72 -5.17
C GLU A 120 -19.77 -11.97 -4.66
N LEU A 121 -18.51 -11.84 -4.23
CA LEU A 121 -17.72 -12.89 -3.56
C LEU A 121 -17.63 -14.22 -4.34
N LYS A 122 -17.38 -14.12 -5.64
CA LYS A 122 -17.45 -15.26 -6.58
C LYS A 122 -16.14 -16.02 -6.78
N GLU A 123 -15.04 -15.60 -6.18
CA GLU A 123 -13.72 -16.14 -6.53
C GLU A 123 -13.31 -17.32 -5.69
N GLY A 124 -13.74 -17.37 -4.43
CA GLY A 124 -13.37 -18.48 -3.58
C GLY A 124 -14.28 -18.65 -2.38
N THR A 125 -14.27 -19.87 -1.86
CA THR A 125 -14.91 -20.23 -0.60
C THR A 125 -14.07 -21.25 0.14
N LEU A 126 -14.00 -21.09 1.45
CA LEU A 126 -13.34 -22.02 2.37
C LEU A 126 -14.26 -22.23 3.56
N SER A 127 -14.56 -23.48 3.88
CA SER A 127 -15.40 -23.85 5.01
C SER A 127 -14.58 -24.68 5.98
N SER A 128 -14.63 -24.34 7.27
CA SER A 128 -14.21 -25.26 8.30
C SER A 128 -15.18 -26.43 8.37
N ILE A 129 -14.74 -27.57 8.90
CA ILE A 129 -15.59 -28.74 9.12
C ILE A 129 -15.80 -29.03 10.61
N VAL A 130 -15.02 -28.38 11.48
CA VAL A 130 -15.03 -28.53 12.93
C VAL A 130 -15.66 -27.30 13.59
N PHE A 131 -16.32 -27.51 14.72
CA PHE A 131 -16.79 -26.43 15.57
C PHE A 131 -15.65 -25.95 16.47
N ASP A 132 -15.24 -24.69 16.31
CA ASP A 132 -14.22 -24.06 17.15
C ASP A 132 -14.67 -22.64 17.54
N ILE A 133 -14.02 -22.10 18.56
CA ILE A 133 -14.11 -20.71 19.00
C ILE A 133 -13.03 -19.88 18.32
N ASN A 134 -11.85 -20.47 18.04
CA ASN A 134 -10.75 -19.78 17.37
C ASN A 134 -10.69 -20.20 15.91
N HIS A 135 -10.66 -19.23 15.01
CA HIS A 135 -10.72 -19.48 13.58
C HIS A 135 -9.56 -18.84 12.85
N LYS A 136 -9.09 -19.53 11.81
CA LYS A 136 -8.07 -19.05 10.90
C LYS A 136 -8.33 -19.57 9.48
N ALA A 137 -8.31 -18.67 8.51
CA ALA A 137 -8.42 -18.97 7.09
C ALA A 137 -7.22 -18.39 6.34
N GLU A 138 -6.57 -19.20 5.50
CA GLU A 138 -5.53 -18.74 4.57
C GLU A 138 -6.10 -18.73 3.15
N LEU A 139 -6.28 -17.53 2.59
CA LEU A 139 -6.76 -17.31 1.24
C LEU A 139 -5.54 -17.26 0.33
N ILE A 140 -5.49 -18.12 -0.70
CA ILE A 140 -4.34 -18.27 -1.60
C ILE A 140 -4.72 -17.93 -3.05
N ASN A 141 -3.71 -17.82 -3.93
CA ASN A 141 -3.87 -17.52 -5.35
C ASN A 141 -4.55 -16.16 -5.63
N LEU A 142 -4.35 -15.20 -4.74
CA LEU A 142 -4.82 -13.83 -4.91
C LEU A 142 -3.89 -13.06 -5.84
N LYS A 143 -4.44 -12.07 -6.54
CA LYS A 143 -3.63 -11.10 -7.30
C LYS A 143 -3.01 -10.10 -6.33
N SER A 144 -1.79 -9.65 -6.60
CA SER A 144 -1.10 -8.61 -5.82
C SER A 144 -1.68 -7.21 -6.03
N GLY A 145 -1.62 -6.34 -5.01
CA GLY A 145 -2.11 -4.97 -5.09
C GLY A 145 -3.60 -4.85 -5.41
N THR A 146 -4.38 -5.88 -5.05
CA THR A 146 -5.78 -6.03 -5.47
C THR A 146 -6.71 -5.98 -4.27
N LEU A 147 -7.82 -5.26 -4.39
CA LEU A 147 -8.90 -5.20 -3.41
C LEU A 147 -9.71 -6.48 -3.44
N TYR A 148 -9.85 -7.12 -2.28
CA TYR A 148 -10.71 -8.27 -2.08
C TYR A 148 -11.77 -7.96 -1.04
N TYR A 149 -13.00 -8.34 -1.33
CA TYR A 149 -14.09 -8.41 -0.38
C TYR A 149 -14.21 -9.82 0.18
N PHE A 150 -14.63 -9.95 1.43
CA PHE A 150 -14.94 -11.24 2.04
C PHE A 150 -16.13 -11.16 3.01
N SER A 151 -16.81 -12.29 3.20
CA SER A 151 -17.86 -12.48 4.20
C SER A 151 -17.59 -13.73 5.02
N ILE A 152 -17.91 -13.69 6.31
CA ILE A 152 -17.82 -14.85 7.20
C ILE A 152 -19.23 -15.26 7.63
N GLU A 153 -19.65 -16.45 7.23
CA GLU A 153 -20.86 -17.10 7.71
C GLU A 153 -20.48 -18.11 8.80
N SER A 154 -21.05 -17.99 9.99
CA SER A 154 -20.78 -18.88 11.12
C SER A 154 -22.05 -19.61 11.54
N GLN A 155 -21.96 -20.93 11.63
CA GLN A 155 -23.04 -21.81 12.04
C GLN A 155 -22.67 -22.50 13.36
N SER A 156 -23.50 -22.41 14.38
CA SER A 156 -23.30 -23.15 15.64
C SER A 156 -23.87 -24.57 15.58
N ALA A 157 -23.52 -25.41 16.55
CA ALA A 157 -23.92 -26.82 16.58
C ALA A 157 -25.44 -27.03 16.63
N ASN A 158 -26.20 -26.07 17.16
CA ASN A 158 -27.67 -26.06 17.17
C ASN A 158 -28.29 -25.52 15.86
N GLY A 159 -27.49 -25.24 14.82
CA GLY A 159 -27.95 -24.81 13.50
C GLY A 159 -28.22 -23.31 13.35
N LYS A 160 -28.00 -22.48 14.39
CA LYS A 160 -28.12 -21.02 14.28
C LYS A 160 -26.99 -20.47 13.40
N ILE A 161 -27.33 -19.50 12.55
CA ILE A 161 -26.41 -18.89 11.58
C ILE A 161 -26.26 -17.40 11.90
N ASN A 162 -25.03 -16.90 11.80
CA ASN A 162 -24.73 -15.48 11.77
C ASN A 162 -23.85 -15.18 10.56
N ILE A 163 -24.21 -14.13 9.82
CA ILE A 163 -23.43 -13.63 8.70
C ILE A 163 -22.80 -12.32 9.14
N TYR A 164 -21.48 -12.31 9.24
CA TYR A 164 -20.73 -11.09 9.49
C TYR A 164 -20.79 -10.18 8.27
N PRO A 165 -20.96 -8.84 8.43
CA PRO A 165 -21.00 -7.92 7.31
C PRO A 165 -19.78 -8.06 6.40
N THR A 166 -20.00 -7.86 5.09
CA THR A 166 -18.90 -7.89 4.11
C THR A 166 -17.82 -6.90 4.51
N ASN A 167 -16.59 -7.39 4.58
CA ASN A 167 -15.40 -6.62 4.87
C ASN A 167 -14.42 -6.76 3.69
N TYR A 168 -13.28 -6.07 3.73
CA TYR A 168 -12.34 -6.05 2.62
C TYR A 168 -10.89 -5.93 3.09
N PHE A 169 -9.97 -6.22 2.17
CA PHE A 169 -8.53 -6.01 2.35
C PHE A 169 -7.84 -5.85 0.99
N PHE A 170 -6.61 -5.35 1.00
CA PHE A 170 -5.75 -5.36 -0.19
C PHE A 170 -4.59 -6.32 0.02
N THR A 171 -4.25 -7.06 -1.02
CA THR A 171 -2.95 -7.75 -1.08
C THR A 171 -1.81 -6.76 -1.28
N LYS A 172 -0.59 -7.14 -0.88
CA LYS A 172 0.60 -6.30 -1.06
C LYS A 172 0.92 -6.12 -2.54
N PHE A 173 1.43 -4.95 -2.93
CA PHE A 173 1.86 -4.67 -4.29
C PHE A 173 3.28 -5.22 -4.52
N LEU A 174 3.54 -5.83 -5.68
CA LEU A 174 4.85 -6.44 -6.02
C LEU A 174 5.99 -5.44 -6.18
N LYS A 175 5.66 -4.20 -6.55
CA LYS A 175 6.60 -3.09 -6.71
C LYS A 175 5.95 -1.82 -6.20
N ASP A 176 6.77 -0.84 -5.84
CA ASP A 176 6.28 0.51 -5.64
C ASP A 176 5.78 1.05 -6.98
N THR A 177 4.47 1.25 -7.07
CA THR A 177 3.80 1.81 -8.24
C THR A 177 3.52 3.29 -8.06
N SER A 178 3.94 3.91 -6.95
CA SER A 178 3.58 5.28 -6.63
C SER A 178 3.94 6.24 -7.76
N LEU A 179 3.03 7.19 -7.98
CA LEU A 179 3.25 8.29 -8.88
C LEU A 179 4.33 9.22 -8.32
N PRO A 180 5.00 10.00 -9.18
CA PRO A 180 5.93 11.03 -8.72
C PRO A 180 5.25 11.96 -7.72
N LEU A 181 6.01 12.45 -6.73
CA LEU A 181 5.47 13.44 -5.80
C LEU A 181 5.15 14.74 -6.54
N SER A 182 4.05 15.38 -6.15
CA SER A 182 3.77 16.74 -6.59
C SER A 182 4.76 17.73 -5.97
N PRO A 183 5.02 18.89 -6.63
CA PRO A 183 5.77 19.98 -6.03
C PRO A 183 5.23 20.37 -4.65
N ARG A 184 6.11 20.77 -3.75
CA ARG A 184 5.75 21.08 -2.35
C ARG A 184 5.75 22.58 -2.11
N ASN A 185 5.16 23.01 -1.00
CA ASN A 185 5.18 24.39 -0.53
C ASN A 185 4.80 25.42 -1.61
N VAL A 186 3.80 25.08 -2.43
CA VAL A 186 3.38 25.94 -3.52
C VAL A 186 2.66 27.17 -2.98
N LYS A 187 3.12 28.34 -3.39
CA LYS A 187 2.59 29.63 -2.96
C LYS A 187 2.44 30.56 -4.15
N THR A 188 1.45 31.44 -4.05
CA THR A 188 1.20 32.51 -5.01
C THR A 188 1.22 33.86 -4.33
N SER A 189 1.68 34.86 -5.07
CA SER A 189 1.55 36.27 -4.72
C SER A 189 1.27 37.06 -5.98
N ALA A 190 0.38 38.04 -5.92
CA ALA A 190 0.08 38.93 -7.03
C ALA A 190 0.78 40.27 -6.83
N ASP A 191 1.33 40.80 -7.91
CA ASP A 191 1.96 42.12 -7.99
C ASP A 191 1.60 42.77 -9.33
N ILE A 192 1.89 44.06 -9.49
CA ILE A 192 1.69 44.80 -10.74
C ILE A 192 2.41 44.15 -11.94
N SER A 193 3.49 43.42 -11.67
CA SER A 193 4.26 42.70 -12.68
C SER A 193 3.64 41.37 -13.13
N GLY A 194 2.63 40.86 -12.42
CA GLY A 194 1.95 39.61 -12.71
C GLY A 194 1.72 38.73 -11.47
N ILE A 195 1.50 37.44 -11.68
CA ILE A 195 1.36 36.46 -10.59
C ILE A 195 2.67 35.68 -10.44
N ASN A 196 3.30 35.82 -9.28
CA ASN A 196 4.48 35.06 -8.92
C ASN A 196 4.05 33.74 -8.24
N ILE A 197 4.60 32.64 -8.73
CA ILE A 197 4.36 31.27 -8.26
C ILE A 197 5.69 30.70 -7.79
N THR A 198 5.75 30.21 -6.57
CA THR A 198 6.94 29.57 -5.99
C THR A 198 6.58 28.19 -5.48
N TRP A 199 7.51 27.25 -5.60
CA TRP A 199 7.35 25.87 -5.13
C TRP A 199 8.71 25.29 -4.75
N GLU A 200 8.69 24.12 -4.14
CA GLU A 200 9.86 23.27 -3.97
C GLU A 200 9.74 22.05 -4.89
N ASN A 201 10.81 21.73 -5.59
CA ASN A 201 10.83 20.51 -6.41
C ASN A 201 10.71 19.27 -5.52
N PRO A 202 10.09 18.19 -6.02
CA PRO A 202 10.10 16.90 -5.33
C PRO A 202 11.53 16.46 -5.00
N PRO A 203 11.76 15.88 -3.80
CA PRO A 203 13.08 15.40 -3.40
C PRO A 203 13.46 14.08 -4.09
N ASP A 204 12.59 13.52 -4.93
CA ASP A 204 12.81 12.23 -5.59
C ASP A 204 14.03 12.28 -6.54
N GLU A 205 14.90 11.29 -6.46
CA GLU A 205 16.10 11.21 -7.32
C GLU A 205 15.79 11.12 -8.82
N ASN A 206 14.58 10.65 -9.15
CA ASN A 206 14.10 10.51 -10.52
C ASN A 206 13.38 11.77 -11.05
N PHE A 207 13.27 12.84 -10.26
CA PHE A 207 12.66 14.10 -10.68
C PHE A 207 13.37 14.67 -11.92
N LEU A 208 12.57 15.08 -12.91
CA LEU A 208 13.06 15.63 -14.17
C LEU A 208 12.73 17.12 -14.31
N TYR A 209 11.46 17.52 -14.16
CA TYR A 209 11.03 18.92 -14.24
C TYR A 209 9.64 19.14 -13.65
N VAL A 210 9.27 20.40 -13.43
CA VAL A 210 7.89 20.84 -13.14
C VAL A 210 7.25 21.45 -14.37
N ARG A 211 5.98 21.11 -14.60
CA ARG A 211 5.08 21.72 -15.59
C ARG A 211 3.98 22.49 -14.87
N ILE A 212 3.66 23.69 -15.33
CA ILE A 212 2.55 24.49 -14.78
C ILE A 212 1.51 24.74 -15.87
N MET A 213 0.29 24.26 -15.59
CA MET A 213 -0.89 24.49 -16.42
C MET A 213 -1.76 25.56 -15.76
N ARG A 214 -2.14 26.57 -16.55
CA ARG A 214 -3.02 27.66 -16.12
C ARG A 214 -4.42 27.48 -16.69
N HIS A 215 -5.41 27.73 -15.84
CA HIS A 215 -6.83 27.70 -16.14
C HIS A 215 -7.50 28.98 -15.65
N GLU A 216 -8.70 29.25 -16.18
CA GLU A 216 -9.47 30.46 -15.87
C GLU A 216 -10.79 30.15 -15.15
N ASP A 217 -11.13 28.86 -15.03
CA ASP A 217 -12.39 28.36 -14.50
C ASP A 217 -12.21 27.54 -13.22
N ARG A 218 -11.28 26.58 -13.21
CA ARG A 218 -11.02 25.71 -12.04
C ARG A 218 -9.68 24.99 -12.09
N LEU A 219 -9.34 24.31 -11.00
CA LEU A 219 -8.26 23.31 -10.96
C LEU A 219 -8.63 22.09 -11.82
N ARG A 220 -7.65 21.57 -12.58
CA ARG A 220 -7.83 20.41 -13.45
C ARG A 220 -6.62 19.50 -13.35
N GLY A 221 -6.84 18.19 -13.21
CA GLY A 221 -5.76 17.22 -12.96
C GLY A 221 -5.09 16.65 -14.20
N ASP A 222 -5.50 17.05 -15.40
CA ASP A 222 -4.84 16.62 -16.64
C ASP A 222 -3.63 17.52 -16.95
N PRO A 223 -2.40 16.96 -17.00
CA PRO A 223 -1.17 17.73 -17.26
C PRO A 223 -1.02 18.21 -18.73
N THR A 224 -2.02 17.94 -19.57
CA THR A 224 -2.09 18.38 -20.97
C THR A 224 -3.22 19.38 -21.22
N LEU A 225 -4.10 19.61 -20.24
CA LEU A 225 -5.24 20.50 -20.37
C LEU A 225 -4.89 21.90 -19.85
N GLY A 226 -5.41 22.94 -20.53
CA GLY A 226 -5.18 24.34 -20.15
C GLY A 226 -3.99 24.98 -20.87
N LYS A 227 -3.55 26.14 -20.38
CA LYS A 227 -2.44 26.89 -20.97
C LYS A 227 -1.13 26.52 -20.28
N LEU A 228 -0.20 25.93 -21.02
CA LEU A 228 1.17 25.71 -20.55
C LEU A 228 1.87 27.06 -20.38
N ILE A 229 2.25 27.40 -19.15
CA ILE A 229 2.96 28.65 -18.84
C ILE A 229 4.42 28.43 -18.45
N TYR A 230 4.75 27.23 -17.95
CA TYR A 230 6.10 26.91 -17.51
C TYR A 230 6.39 25.41 -17.66
N GLU A 231 7.61 25.09 -18.08
CA GLU A 231 8.18 23.74 -18.03
C GLU A 231 9.70 23.85 -17.76
N GLY A 232 10.19 23.23 -16.69
CA GLY A 232 11.61 23.27 -16.34
C GLY A 232 11.91 22.95 -14.87
N THR A 233 13.16 23.14 -14.45
CA THR A 233 13.68 22.73 -13.12
C THR A 233 13.80 23.86 -12.10
N LYS A 234 13.51 25.10 -12.46
CA LYS A 234 13.42 26.22 -11.50
C LYS A 234 12.32 25.95 -10.47
N GLU A 235 12.34 26.75 -9.41
CA GLU A 235 11.40 26.71 -8.28
C GLU A 235 10.57 27.99 -8.14
N LYS A 236 10.63 28.83 -9.19
CA LYS A 236 9.85 30.06 -9.28
C LYS A 236 9.53 30.41 -10.71
N PHE A 237 8.33 30.97 -10.91
CA PHE A 237 7.87 31.46 -12.19
C PHE A 237 6.99 32.70 -12.01
N LEU A 238 7.11 33.67 -12.92
CA LEU A 238 6.29 34.87 -12.95
C LEU A 238 5.41 34.84 -14.19
N ASP A 239 4.10 34.66 -14.00
CA ASP A 239 3.11 34.79 -15.07
C ASP A 239 2.74 36.25 -15.29
N LYS A 240 3.34 36.83 -16.35
CA LYS A 240 3.08 38.21 -16.77
C LYS A 240 1.84 38.37 -17.65
N ASN A 241 1.30 37.27 -18.16
CA ASN A 241 0.23 37.29 -19.17
C ASN A 241 -1.15 37.16 -18.50
N VAL A 242 -1.38 37.97 -17.47
CA VAL A 242 -2.57 37.95 -16.62
C VAL A 242 -3.35 39.26 -16.80
N ILE A 243 -4.66 39.18 -16.61
CA ILE A 243 -5.57 40.32 -16.68
C ILE A 243 -5.86 40.75 -15.24
N ALA A 244 -5.64 42.04 -14.94
CA ALA A 244 -5.89 42.62 -13.62
C ALA A 244 -7.30 42.29 -13.11
N GLY A 245 -7.42 41.88 -11.84
CA GLY A 245 -8.68 41.54 -11.19
C GLY A 245 -9.26 40.16 -11.54
N LYS A 246 -8.68 39.44 -12.51
CA LYS A 246 -9.14 38.10 -12.88
C LYS A 246 -8.49 37.02 -12.01
N LYS A 247 -9.30 36.07 -11.52
CA LYS A 247 -8.84 34.86 -10.82
C LYS A 247 -8.28 33.85 -11.82
N TYR A 248 -7.13 33.29 -11.49
CA TYR A 248 -6.49 32.21 -12.26
C TYR A 248 -6.24 31.01 -11.36
N TYR A 249 -6.32 29.84 -11.95
CA TYR A 249 -6.06 28.56 -11.31
C TYR A 249 -4.80 27.96 -11.92
N TYR A 250 -3.89 27.49 -11.08
CA TYR A 250 -2.60 26.93 -11.49
C TYR A 250 -2.47 25.53 -10.94
N VAL A 251 -2.13 24.59 -11.80
CA VAL A 251 -1.82 23.22 -11.39
C VAL A 251 -0.38 22.90 -11.78
N LEU A 252 0.41 22.53 -10.79
CA LEU A 252 1.81 22.18 -10.94
C LEU A 252 1.94 20.66 -10.92
N PHE A 253 2.57 20.10 -11.95
CA PHE A 253 2.84 18.67 -12.09
C PHE A 253 4.34 18.44 -12.11
N ALA A 254 4.83 17.51 -11.30
CA ALA A 254 6.18 17.03 -11.45
C ALA A 254 6.22 15.90 -12.48
N ARG A 255 7.32 15.81 -13.23
CA ARG A 255 7.58 14.69 -14.13
C ARG A 255 8.84 13.95 -13.71
N ASP A 256 8.79 12.63 -13.74
CA ASP A 256 9.96 11.78 -13.49
C ASP A 256 10.69 11.37 -14.79
N ASN A 257 11.84 10.72 -14.64
CA ASN A 257 12.63 10.15 -15.75
C ASN A 257 11.93 8.98 -16.47
N GLN A 258 10.89 8.39 -15.87
CA GLN A 258 10.01 7.39 -16.47
C GLN A 258 8.86 8.03 -17.28
N LYS A 259 8.87 9.36 -17.40
CA LYS A 259 7.92 10.19 -18.15
C LYS A 259 6.51 10.21 -17.56
N ARG A 260 6.33 9.78 -16.31
CA ARG A 260 5.08 9.84 -15.56
C ARG A 260 4.93 11.22 -14.93
N PHE A 261 3.68 11.70 -14.84
CA PHE A 261 3.35 12.94 -14.12
C PHE A 261 2.83 12.60 -12.72
N SER A 262 3.06 13.50 -11.76
CA SER A 262 2.36 13.49 -10.48
C SER A 262 0.86 13.80 -10.67
N GLY A 263 0.06 13.61 -9.61
CA GLY A 263 -1.38 13.95 -9.63
C GLY A 263 -1.67 15.44 -9.79
N GLY A 264 -0.70 16.29 -9.47
CA GLY A 264 -0.81 17.73 -9.53
C GLY A 264 -1.09 18.34 -8.16
N VAL A 265 -0.61 19.56 -7.97
CA VAL A 265 -0.92 20.41 -6.81
C VAL A 265 -1.49 21.73 -7.32
N GLY A 266 -2.64 22.11 -6.77
CA GLY A 266 -3.43 23.25 -7.21
C GLY A 266 -3.25 24.46 -6.32
N VAL A 267 -3.22 25.64 -6.92
CA VAL A 267 -3.39 26.92 -6.22
C VAL A 267 -4.22 27.87 -7.09
N SER A 268 -4.88 28.85 -6.49
CA SER A 268 -5.50 29.94 -7.24
C SER A 268 -4.97 31.30 -6.78
N GLN A 269 -5.08 32.30 -7.65
CA GLN A 269 -4.73 33.68 -7.30
C GLN A 269 -5.46 34.68 -8.18
N ILE A 270 -5.92 35.77 -7.57
CA ILE A 270 -6.45 36.94 -8.28
C ILE A 270 -5.28 37.83 -8.70
N ALA A 271 -5.23 38.20 -9.98
CA ALA A 271 -4.20 39.11 -10.48
C ALA A 271 -4.38 40.52 -9.90
N TYR A 272 -3.27 41.20 -9.60
CA TYR A 272 -3.27 42.52 -9.00
C TYR A 272 -4.07 43.53 -9.87
N SER A 273 -4.83 44.39 -9.22
CA SER A 273 -5.62 45.47 -9.83
C SER A 273 -5.56 46.71 -8.93
N ASP A 274 -5.23 47.87 -9.52
CA ASP A 274 -5.27 49.17 -8.83
C ASP A 274 -6.70 49.69 -8.63
N LYS A 275 -7.69 49.11 -9.32
CA LYS A 275 -9.10 49.43 -9.10
C LYS A 275 -9.54 48.71 -7.83
N GLU A 276 -10.11 49.45 -6.87
CA GLU A 276 -10.87 48.85 -5.77
C GLU A 276 -11.82 47.82 -6.39
N ILE A 277 -11.75 46.58 -5.90
CA ILE A 277 -12.64 45.50 -6.31
C ILE A 277 -14.05 46.03 -6.05
N ASP A 278 -14.85 46.23 -7.10
CA ASP A 278 -16.23 46.72 -6.97
C ASP A 278 -16.96 45.87 -5.93
N GLU A 279 -17.80 46.49 -5.08
CA GLU A 279 -18.58 45.78 -4.05
C GLU A 279 -19.39 44.60 -4.64
N GLU A 280 -19.70 44.65 -5.92
CA GLU A 280 -20.37 43.60 -6.69
C GLU A 280 -19.48 42.37 -6.91
N THR A 281 -18.19 42.53 -7.25
CA THR A 281 -17.23 41.42 -7.34
C THR A 281 -16.90 40.84 -5.97
N LYS A 282 -16.91 41.67 -4.92
CA LYS A 282 -16.73 41.22 -3.53
C LYS A 282 -17.96 40.46 -3.02
N LYS A 283 -19.16 40.81 -3.50
CA LYS A 283 -20.41 40.07 -3.26
C LYS A 283 -20.45 38.78 -4.05
N GLU A 284 -20.05 38.77 -5.32
CA GLU A 284 -19.89 37.55 -6.12
C GLU A 284 -18.86 36.61 -5.46
N GLU A 285 -17.75 37.11 -4.92
CA GLU A 285 -16.78 36.29 -4.18
C GLU A 285 -17.32 35.78 -2.84
N LEU A 286 -18.09 36.61 -2.11
CA LEU A 286 -18.77 36.18 -0.89
C LEU A 286 -19.86 35.14 -1.19
N GLU A 287 -20.59 35.28 -2.29
CA GLU A 287 -21.61 34.36 -2.82
C GLU A 287 -21.00 33.08 -3.38
N GLU A 288 -19.86 33.14 -4.08
CA GLU A 288 -19.11 31.98 -4.56
C GLU A 288 -18.49 31.23 -3.37
N THR A 289 -17.98 31.95 -2.36
CA THR A 289 -17.55 31.38 -1.07
C THR A 289 -18.74 30.81 -0.27
N THR A 290 -19.92 31.44 -0.30
CA THR A 290 -21.14 30.90 0.36
C THR A 290 -21.75 29.73 -0.39
N THR A 291 -21.56 29.65 -1.72
CA THR A 291 -22.00 28.54 -2.55
C THR A 291 -21.00 27.38 -2.50
N GLU A 292 -19.70 27.65 -2.38
CA GLU A 292 -18.67 26.65 -2.01
C GLU A 292 -18.85 26.13 -0.57
N THR A 293 -19.32 26.96 0.37
CA THR A 293 -19.61 26.54 1.76
C THR A 293 -21.02 26.00 1.99
N LEU A 294 -21.93 26.13 1.01
CA LEU A 294 -23.12 25.27 0.91
C LEU A 294 -22.64 23.86 0.53
N GLU A 295 -22.02 23.19 1.51
CA GLU A 295 -21.58 21.81 1.43
C GLU A 295 -22.81 20.93 1.19
N THR A 296 -23.15 20.71 -0.08
CA THR A 296 -24.08 19.65 -0.46
C THR A 296 -23.35 18.34 -0.24
N GLU A 297 -23.49 17.78 0.95
CA GLU A 297 -22.90 16.49 1.26
C GLU A 297 -23.71 15.39 0.58
N ILE A 298 -23.07 14.68 -0.34
CA ILE A 298 -23.65 13.47 -0.91
C ILE A 298 -22.77 12.31 -0.46
N LYS A 299 -23.36 11.43 0.35
CA LYS A 299 -22.74 10.16 0.70
C LYS A 299 -22.65 9.31 -0.56
N THR A 300 -21.47 9.31 -1.18
CA THR A 300 -21.19 8.43 -2.31
C THR A 300 -21.03 7.00 -1.80
N THR A 301 -21.31 6.02 -2.67
CA THR A 301 -20.97 4.60 -2.41
C THR A 301 -19.50 4.31 -2.71
N GLU A 302 -18.70 5.35 -2.99
CA GLU A 302 -17.29 5.22 -3.35
C GLU A 302 -16.46 5.10 -2.07
N ASN A 303 -15.62 4.08 -2.02
CA ASN A 303 -14.70 3.89 -0.92
C ASN A 303 -13.36 4.50 -1.29
N PHE A 304 -12.92 5.47 -0.49
CA PHE A 304 -11.58 6.04 -0.58
C PHE A 304 -10.69 5.35 0.44
N PHE A 305 -9.57 4.81 -0.02
CA PHE A 305 -8.64 4.09 0.81
C PHE A 305 -7.36 4.90 0.98
N VAL A 306 -6.84 4.91 2.20
CA VAL A 306 -5.58 5.57 2.56
C VAL A 306 -4.49 4.54 2.66
N HIS A 307 -3.35 4.84 2.02
CA HIS A 307 -2.20 3.95 1.97
C HIS A 307 -0.89 4.67 2.25
N GLN A 308 0.00 4.00 2.99
CA GLN A 308 1.42 4.32 3.07
C GLN A 308 2.24 3.04 2.82
N TYR A 309 2.96 2.96 1.69
CA TYR A 309 3.87 1.86 1.35
C TYR A 309 3.30 0.44 1.58
N ASN A 310 2.03 0.20 1.24
CA ASN A 310 1.35 -1.10 1.39
C ASN A 310 1.25 -1.64 2.83
N GLN A 311 1.43 -0.80 3.85
CA GLN A 311 1.38 -1.23 5.26
C GLN A 311 0.08 -0.88 5.97
N ILE A 312 -0.59 0.18 5.53
CA ILE A 312 -1.85 0.67 6.10
C ILE A 312 -2.82 0.73 4.94
N VAL A 313 -3.95 0.04 5.04
CA VAL A 313 -5.05 0.15 4.08
C VAL A 313 -6.33 0.32 4.86
N GLU A 314 -6.70 1.57 5.06
CA GLU A 314 -7.82 1.97 5.89
C GLU A 314 -8.78 2.81 5.07
N LEU A 315 -10.07 2.71 5.36
CA LEU A 315 -11.08 3.55 4.72
C LEU A 315 -10.99 4.95 5.27
N LEU A 316 -10.93 5.93 4.37
CA LEU A 316 -11.09 7.32 4.74
C LEU A 316 -12.53 7.56 5.18
N THR A 317 -12.70 7.78 6.48
CA THR A 317 -13.99 8.09 7.10
C THR A 317 -13.82 9.17 8.15
N ASP A 318 -14.91 9.87 8.42
CA ASP A 318 -15.07 10.84 9.51
C ASP A 318 -15.14 10.17 10.90
N ILE A 319 -15.40 8.86 10.94
CA ILE A 319 -15.60 8.10 12.19
C ILE A 319 -14.27 7.72 12.85
N LYS A 320 -13.28 7.31 12.05
CA LYS A 320 -11.99 6.78 12.54
C LYS A 320 -10.85 7.57 11.94
N SER A 321 -10.06 8.21 12.80
CA SER A 321 -8.79 8.82 12.39
C SER A 321 -7.76 7.75 12.05
N ILE A 322 -7.05 7.96 10.94
CA ILE A 322 -6.04 7.03 10.44
C ILE A 322 -4.66 7.55 10.84
N THR A 323 -3.94 6.78 11.66
CA THR A 323 -2.55 7.09 12.00
C THR A 323 -1.63 6.91 10.79
N ILE A 324 -0.83 7.93 10.50
CA ILE A 324 0.15 7.92 9.40
C ILE A 324 1.56 8.30 9.88
N ASP A 325 2.58 7.82 9.16
CA ASP A 325 3.98 8.17 9.38
C ASP A 325 4.31 9.51 8.73
N LYS A 326 4.83 10.44 9.53
CA LYS A 326 5.19 11.81 9.11
C LYS A 326 6.20 11.91 7.97
N ASN A 327 7.04 10.89 7.77
CA ASN A 327 8.11 10.91 6.77
C ASN A 327 7.71 10.21 5.46
N LYS A 328 6.47 9.73 5.37
CA LYS A 328 6.00 8.93 4.25
C LYS A 328 4.89 9.68 3.52
N ASN A 329 4.88 9.53 2.21
CA ASN A 329 3.79 10.02 1.37
C ASN A 329 2.52 9.24 1.71
N THR A 330 1.38 9.93 1.65
CA THR A 330 0.08 9.32 1.85
C THR A 330 -0.66 9.28 0.52
N VAL A 331 -1.04 8.08 0.09
CA VAL A 331 -1.80 7.87 -1.13
C VAL A 331 -3.27 7.69 -0.75
N ILE A 332 -4.14 8.43 -1.43
CA ILE A 332 -5.58 8.22 -1.38
C ILE A 332 -6.00 7.67 -2.73
N ASP A 333 -6.62 6.50 -2.73
CA ASP A 333 -7.10 5.86 -3.96
C ASP A 333 -8.54 5.40 -3.84
N THR A 334 -9.12 5.06 -4.98
CA THR A 334 -10.47 4.52 -5.06
C THR A 334 -10.49 3.35 -6.06
N ASN A 335 -11.39 2.41 -5.80
CA ASN A 335 -11.64 1.26 -6.67
C ASN A 335 -12.68 1.56 -7.76
N VAL A 336 -13.26 2.76 -7.76
CA VAL A 336 -14.21 3.20 -8.78
C VAL A 336 -13.50 4.15 -9.74
N LYS A 337 -13.97 4.22 -10.99
CA LYS A 337 -13.50 5.22 -11.93
C LYS A 337 -13.85 6.62 -11.38
N THR A 338 -12.84 7.36 -10.98
CA THR A 338 -12.93 8.78 -10.64
C THR A 338 -12.39 9.63 -11.81
N PHE A 339 -12.39 10.95 -11.63
CA PHE A 339 -11.93 11.94 -12.58
C PHE A 339 -10.61 12.53 -12.09
N SER A 340 -9.72 12.89 -13.01
CA SER A 340 -8.51 13.62 -12.67
C SER A 340 -8.80 14.99 -12.04
N ASP A 341 -9.99 15.54 -12.28
CA ASP A 341 -10.43 16.83 -11.72
C ASP A 341 -10.98 16.70 -10.28
N ASP A 342 -11.05 15.50 -9.70
CA ASP A 342 -11.40 15.34 -8.29
C ASP A 342 -10.31 15.95 -7.40
N LEU A 343 -10.73 16.71 -6.40
CA LEU A 343 -9.88 17.59 -5.60
C LEU A 343 -9.80 17.08 -4.15
N ILE A 344 -8.58 16.89 -3.66
CA ILE A 344 -8.27 16.60 -2.27
C ILE A 344 -7.82 17.90 -1.60
N ILE A 345 -8.56 18.37 -0.61
CA ILE A 345 -8.16 19.50 0.22
C ILE A 345 -7.68 18.98 1.57
N VAL A 346 -6.47 19.36 1.95
CA VAL A 346 -5.85 19.00 3.22
C VAL A 346 -5.77 20.24 4.10
N THR A 347 -6.42 20.20 5.26
CA THR A 347 -6.38 21.26 6.27
C THR A 347 -5.76 20.78 7.57
N ASN A 348 -5.03 21.64 8.26
CA ASN A 348 -4.52 21.35 9.61
C ASN A 348 -5.60 21.53 10.70
N GLU A 349 -5.24 21.31 11.96
CA GLU A 349 -6.15 21.44 13.11
C GLU A 349 -6.71 22.87 13.28
N LYS A 350 -6.03 23.88 12.73
CA LYS A 350 -6.47 25.28 12.75
C LYS A 350 -7.42 25.62 11.59
N GLY A 351 -7.67 24.69 10.68
CA GLY A 351 -8.44 24.92 9.46
C GLY A 351 -7.66 25.63 8.35
N GLU A 352 -6.34 25.77 8.47
CA GLU A 352 -5.49 26.33 7.42
C GLU A 352 -5.29 25.29 6.32
N VAL A 353 -5.50 25.68 5.06
CA VAL A 353 -5.25 24.81 3.89
C VAL A 353 -3.75 24.62 3.70
N ILE A 354 -3.30 23.37 3.86
CA ILE A 354 -1.90 22.97 3.70
C ILE A 354 -1.60 22.62 2.23
N GLY A 355 -2.58 22.07 1.53
CA GLY A 355 -2.42 21.74 0.12
C GLY A 355 -3.73 21.32 -0.53
N GLN A 356 -3.76 21.46 -1.85
CA GLN A 356 -4.84 21.05 -2.72
C GLN A 356 -4.25 20.11 -3.78
N TYR A 357 -4.62 18.84 -3.75
CA TYR A 357 -4.05 17.80 -4.60
C TYR A 357 -5.11 17.23 -5.53
N LEU A 358 -4.71 16.81 -6.71
CA LEU A 358 -5.62 16.25 -7.72
C LEU A 358 -5.36 14.75 -7.90
N PHE A 359 -6.41 14.03 -8.29
CA PHE A 359 -6.30 12.62 -8.64
C PHE A 359 -5.66 12.43 -10.01
N SER A 360 -4.97 11.31 -10.18
CA SER A 360 -4.42 10.91 -11.49
C SER A 360 -4.45 9.41 -11.68
N PHE A 361 -4.64 9.00 -12.92
CA PHE A 361 -4.69 7.58 -13.24
C PHE A 361 -3.29 6.98 -13.22
N ASN A 362 -3.09 6.00 -12.35
CA ASN A 362 -1.88 5.20 -12.29
C ASN A 362 -2.07 3.95 -13.14
N SER A 363 -1.37 3.87 -14.27
CA SER A 363 -1.44 2.71 -15.17
C SER A 363 -0.86 1.43 -14.58
N ASP A 364 0.05 1.54 -13.59
CA ASP A 364 0.63 0.37 -12.93
C ASP A 364 -0.35 -0.28 -11.95
N SER A 365 -1.14 0.52 -11.21
CA SER A 365 -2.14 0.01 -10.27
C SER A 365 -3.54 -0.13 -10.89
N GLY A 366 -3.79 0.51 -12.04
CA GLY A 366 -5.11 0.55 -12.69
C GLY A 366 -6.13 1.42 -11.95
N ARG A 367 -5.68 2.27 -11.03
CA ARG A 367 -6.54 3.09 -10.16
C ARG A 367 -6.20 4.55 -10.29
N TYR A 368 -7.12 5.39 -9.86
CA TYR A 368 -6.84 6.80 -9.67
C TYR A 368 -6.33 7.03 -8.26
N GLU A 369 -5.27 7.81 -8.16
CA GLU A 369 -4.53 8.04 -6.94
C GLU A 369 -4.26 9.54 -6.80
N GLY A 370 -4.53 10.07 -5.60
CA GLY A 370 -4.05 11.37 -5.16
C GLY A 370 -2.93 11.16 -4.15
N VAL A 371 -1.81 11.86 -4.34
CA VAL A 371 -0.62 11.70 -3.50
C VAL A 371 -0.40 12.96 -2.68
N ILE A 372 -0.54 12.81 -1.36
CA ILE A 372 -0.24 13.84 -0.37
C ILE A 372 1.23 13.66 0.04
N PRO A 373 2.07 14.71 -0.05
CA PRO A 373 3.45 14.66 0.41
C PRO A 373 3.53 14.45 1.94
N PRO A 374 4.72 14.15 2.49
CA PRO A 374 4.87 13.90 3.92
C PRO A 374 4.38 15.09 4.75
N LEU A 375 3.57 14.80 5.77
CA LEU A 375 3.02 15.80 6.69
C LEU A 375 3.91 15.86 7.93
N GLU A 376 4.74 16.91 8.01
CA GLU A 376 5.86 16.94 8.95
C GLU A 376 5.47 17.25 10.40
N LYS A 377 4.34 17.94 10.62
CA LYS A 377 3.89 18.31 11.97
C LYS A 377 3.03 17.21 12.56
N SER A 378 3.24 16.93 13.84
CA SER A 378 2.42 16.01 14.62
C SER A 378 1.12 16.70 15.01
N GLU A 379 0.11 16.55 14.16
CA GLU A 379 -1.23 17.08 14.35
C GLU A 379 -2.24 16.23 13.57
N THR A 380 -3.52 16.51 13.76
CA THR A 380 -4.61 15.93 12.98
C THR A 380 -4.87 16.77 11.74
N TYR A 381 -4.88 16.13 10.58
CA TYR A 381 -5.23 16.75 9.32
C TYR A 381 -6.61 16.27 8.87
N THR A 382 -7.46 17.21 8.47
CA THR A 382 -8.74 16.90 7.84
C THR A 382 -8.53 16.81 6.34
N ILE A 383 -9.07 15.74 5.75
CA ILE A 383 -9.03 15.48 4.33
C ILE A 383 -10.45 15.54 3.81
N LYS A 384 -10.70 16.46 2.89
CA LYS A 384 -11.98 16.56 2.18
C LYS A 384 -11.76 16.29 0.70
N ILE A 385 -12.61 15.45 0.12
CA ILE A 385 -12.57 15.13 -1.30
C ILE A 385 -13.79 15.75 -1.96
N TYR A 386 -13.55 16.49 -3.04
CA TYR A 386 -14.58 17.18 -3.79
C TYR A 386 -14.60 16.75 -5.26
N ARG A 387 -15.79 16.82 -5.85
CA ARG A 387 -16.03 16.57 -7.27
C ARG A 387 -16.97 17.60 -7.84
N TYR A 388 -16.69 18.06 -9.05
CA TYR A 388 -17.62 18.92 -9.78
C TYR A 388 -18.82 18.12 -10.30
N LYS A 389 -20.03 18.48 -9.86
CA LYS A 389 -21.31 18.01 -10.41
C LYS A 389 -22.07 19.20 -10.94
N GLU A 390 -22.37 19.21 -12.23
CA GLU A 390 -23.07 20.33 -12.88
C GLU A 390 -22.38 21.69 -12.60
N ASN A 391 -21.05 21.69 -12.58
CA ASN A 391 -20.16 22.83 -12.23
C ASN A 391 -20.18 23.30 -10.77
N ILE A 392 -20.91 22.64 -9.88
CA ILE A 392 -20.84 22.91 -8.45
C ILE A 392 -19.83 21.96 -7.82
N LEU A 393 -18.92 22.49 -7.01
CA LEU A 393 -17.95 21.69 -6.26
C LEU A 393 -18.66 21.02 -5.08
N THR A 394 -18.83 19.70 -5.13
CA THR A 394 -19.59 18.93 -4.13
C THR A 394 -18.65 18.05 -3.32
N LYS A 395 -18.77 18.09 -1.98
CA LYS A 395 -18.02 17.19 -1.08
C LYS A 395 -18.55 15.76 -1.24
N ILE A 396 -17.65 14.82 -1.57
CA ILE A 396 -18.00 13.41 -1.81
C ILE A 396 -17.46 12.45 -0.75
N ASN A 397 -16.44 12.88 0.00
CA ASN A 397 -15.87 12.13 1.12
C ASN A 397 -15.13 13.07 2.08
N GLU A 398 -15.06 12.67 3.34
CA GLU A 398 -14.33 13.36 4.40
C GLU A 398 -13.72 12.33 5.36
N GLY A 399 -12.52 12.63 5.87
CA GLY A 399 -11.90 11.85 6.92
C GLY A 399 -10.71 12.57 7.56
N SER A 400 -10.11 11.91 8.55
CA SER A 400 -9.03 12.51 9.35
C SER A 400 -7.79 11.63 9.35
N LEU A 401 -6.63 12.27 9.23
CA LEU A 401 -5.31 11.64 9.34
C LEU A 401 -4.63 12.16 10.59
N PHE A 402 -4.15 11.28 11.45
CA PHE A 402 -3.35 11.65 12.62
C PHE A 402 -1.88 11.37 12.35
N VAL A 403 -1.04 12.39 12.42
CA VAL A 403 0.40 12.22 12.32
C VAL A 403 0.96 11.95 13.72
N GLU A 404 1.44 10.73 13.95
CA GLU A 404 2.07 10.40 15.22
C GLU A 404 3.41 11.11 15.38
N GLU A 405 3.59 11.76 16.53
CA GLU A 405 4.89 12.05 17.09
C GLU A 405 5.54 10.70 17.44
N LYS A 406 6.25 10.09 16.49
CA LYS A 406 7.24 9.08 16.85
C LYS A 406 8.23 9.79 17.76
N THR A 407 8.04 9.66 19.07
CA THR A 407 9.15 9.69 20.01
C THR A 407 10.05 8.59 19.49
N THR A 408 11.14 8.98 18.84
CA THR A 408 12.26 8.07 18.63
C THR A 408 12.73 7.70 20.03
N GLN A 409 12.10 6.71 20.65
CA GLN A 409 12.92 5.71 21.29
C GLN A 409 13.69 5.10 20.13
N GLU A 410 14.83 5.72 19.83
CA GLU A 410 15.98 4.90 19.53
C GLU A 410 15.98 3.88 20.65
N ASN A 411 15.50 2.68 20.36
CA ASN A 411 16.16 1.52 20.91
C ASN A 411 17.61 1.72 20.48
N GLN A 412 18.36 2.42 21.33
CA GLN A 412 19.77 2.15 21.52
C GLN A 412 19.79 0.69 21.93
N ASN A 413 19.65 -0.19 20.94
CA ASN A 413 20.38 -1.43 20.96
C ASN A 413 21.81 -0.95 21.23
N PRO A 414 22.40 -1.26 22.40
CA PRO A 414 23.82 -1.00 22.59
C PRO A 414 24.49 -1.58 21.37
N PRO A 415 25.43 -0.87 20.71
CA PRO A 415 25.98 -1.27 19.44
C PRO A 415 26.28 -2.77 19.53
N GLN A 416 25.55 -3.58 18.75
CA GLN A 416 25.85 -5.00 18.69
C GLN A 416 27.31 -5.06 18.30
N LYS A 417 28.15 -5.51 19.23
CA LYS A 417 29.57 -5.73 18.99
C LYS A 417 29.70 -6.82 17.93
N ILE A 418 29.60 -6.45 16.66
CA ILE A 418 30.02 -7.26 15.51
C ILE A 418 31.55 -7.20 15.42
N THR A 419 32.25 -7.35 16.54
CA THR A 419 33.72 -7.27 16.63
C THR A 419 34.36 -8.55 17.20
N GLY A 420 33.62 -9.66 17.27
CA GLY A 420 34.14 -10.95 17.75
C GLY A 420 34.32 -12.06 16.71
N ILE A 421 33.45 -12.13 15.70
CA ILE A 421 33.37 -13.32 14.82
C ILE A 421 34.29 -13.18 13.59
N LEU A 422 34.38 -11.99 12.99
CA LEU A 422 35.29 -11.75 11.86
C LEU A 422 36.78 -11.76 12.30
N TYR A 423 37.08 -11.30 13.51
CA TYR A 423 38.45 -11.25 14.04
C TYR A 423 38.99 -12.65 14.39
N LYS A 424 38.15 -13.56 14.91
CA LYS A 424 38.54 -14.96 15.16
C LYS A 424 38.88 -15.70 13.87
N ASN A 425 38.10 -15.52 12.80
CA ASN A 425 38.38 -16.18 11.52
C ASN A 425 39.67 -15.69 10.88
N TYR A 426 40.03 -14.40 11.04
CA TYR A 426 41.29 -13.85 10.53
C TYR A 426 42.53 -14.44 11.23
N ILE A 427 42.44 -14.68 12.54
CA ILE A 427 43.53 -15.29 13.33
C ILE A 427 43.77 -16.74 12.90
N TYR A 428 42.72 -17.53 12.67
CA TYR A 428 42.88 -18.91 12.18
C TYR A 428 43.50 -18.98 10.78
N ILE A 429 43.15 -18.05 9.89
CA ILE A 429 43.76 -17.95 8.55
C ILE A 429 45.25 -17.59 8.66
N LEU A 430 45.62 -16.66 9.55
CA LEU A 430 47.02 -16.30 9.81
C LEU A 430 47.85 -17.45 10.37
N ILE A 431 47.28 -18.25 11.30
CA ILE A 431 47.94 -19.44 11.84
C ILE A 431 48.11 -20.52 10.74
N LEU A 432 47.12 -20.70 9.87
CA LEU A 432 47.22 -21.64 8.75
C LEU A 432 48.31 -21.22 7.75
N LEU A 433 48.42 -19.93 7.43
CA LEU A 433 49.47 -19.41 6.56
C LEU A 433 50.86 -19.57 7.19
N LEU A 434 51.00 -19.32 8.50
CA LEU A 434 52.28 -19.46 9.20
C LEU A 434 52.75 -20.92 9.26
N THR A 435 51.83 -21.86 9.50
CA THR A 435 52.14 -23.30 9.48
C THR A 435 52.52 -23.79 8.08
N LEU A 436 51.84 -23.31 7.03
CA LEU A 436 52.20 -23.62 5.64
C LEU A 436 53.60 -23.08 5.29
N LEU A 437 53.94 -21.87 5.75
CA LEU A 437 55.26 -21.26 5.55
C LEU A 437 56.36 -22.07 6.25
N LEU A 438 56.12 -22.50 7.50
CA LEU A 438 57.05 -23.34 8.24
C LEU A 438 57.24 -24.70 7.57
N LEU A 439 56.18 -25.28 7.02
CA LEU A 439 56.24 -26.54 6.25
C LEU A 439 57.07 -26.36 4.97
N LEU A 440 56.90 -25.26 4.25
CA LEU A 440 57.68 -24.92 3.06
C LEU A 440 59.17 -24.70 3.41
N VAL A 441 59.47 -24.04 4.53
CA VAL A 441 60.85 -23.88 5.01
C VAL A 441 61.45 -25.23 5.40
N TYR A 442 60.69 -26.09 6.08
CA TYR A 442 61.11 -27.45 6.43
C TYR A 442 61.40 -28.30 5.18
N LEU A 443 60.49 -28.30 4.20
CA LEU A 443 60.68 -29.00 2.93
C LEU A 443 61.88 -28.46 2.13
N LYS A 444 62.09 -27.14 2.13
CA LYS A 444 63.26 -26.52 1.50
C LYS A 444 64.57 -26.87 2.23
N LYS A 445 64.53 -27.06 3.55
CA LYS A 445 65.70 -27.50 4.35
C LYS A 445 65.98 -28.99 4.15
N LYS A 446 64.95 -29.83 4.02
CA LYS A 446 65.07 -31.26 3.69
C LYS A 446 65.65 -31.48 2.28
N HIS A 447 65.24 -30.67 1.31
CA HIS A 447 65.81 -30.69 -0.05
C HIS A 447 67.24 -30.16 -0.16
N LYS A 448 67.78 -29.50 0.89
CA LYS A 448 69.17 -29.03 0.93
C LYS A 448 70.11 -30.01 1.64
N ASN A 449 69.55 -31.03 2.30
CA ASN A 449 70.27 -32.09 3.02
C ASN A 449 70.14 -33.47 2.34
N GLN A 450 69.64 -33.51 1.10
CA GLN A 450 69.81 -34.59 0.13
C GLN A 450 70.64 -34.04 -1.02
#